data_AF-A0A7C5ZI43-F1
#
_entry.id   AF-A0A7C5ZI43-F1
#
_cell.length_a   1.000
_cell.length_b   1.000
_cell.length_c   1.000
_cell.angle_alpha   90.00
_cell.angle_beta   90.00
_cell.angle_gamma   90.00
#
_symmetry.space_group_name_H-M   'P 1'
#
loop_
_entity.id
_entity.type
_entity.pdbx_description
1 polymer ?
#
loop_
_entity_poly.entity_id
_entity_poly.type
_entity_poly.pdbx_seq_one_letter_code
_entity_poly.pdbx_strand_id
1 'polypeptide(L)'
;MVDAQRLKKTARPPSSAPRARDRDAWVWAIVLCIVTVIAYAPSLGGGFIWDDPDYVVNNPNLRDLGGLWSIWTNIFSLPQWYPLVHTTYWIEFHVYRAAGLGDPPGLWPMGYKLVNLVLHIATALMLWRLLCRLAVPGALLAAFVFAVHPVHVESVAWITERKNALSGFFYMAAFLAY
;
A
#
# COMPACT_ATOMS: atom_id res chain seq x y z
N MET A 1 -55.96 -4.04 42.15
CA MET A 1 -55.35 -4.57 40.91
C MET A 1 -55.29 -3.41 39.93
N VAL A 2 -54.27 -2.55 39.94
CA VAL A 2 -52.91 -2.78 39.38
C VAL A 2 -53.00 -3.56 38.08
N ASP A 3 -52.98 -2.91 36.91
CA ASP A 3 -51.73 -2.74 36.13
C ASP A 3 -51.95 -2.16 34.73
N ALA A 4 -50.87 -1.57 34.20
CA ALA A 4 -50.55 -1.46 32.77
C ALA A 4 -51.14 -0.32 31.90
N GLN A 5 -51.06 0.93 32.36
CA GLN A 5 -50.91 2.11 31.48
C GLN A 5 -49.44 2.36 31.05
N ARG A 6 -48.68 1.31 30.70
CA ARG A 6 -47.24 1.44 30.37
C ARG A 6 -46.99 1.40 28.85
N LEU A 7 -46.94 2.60 28.27
CA LEU A 7 -45.98 3.02 27.24
C LEU A 7 -45.62 1.98 26.16
N LYS A 8 -46.43 1.85 25.11
CA LYS A 8 -45.89 1.50 23.78
C LYS A 8 -45.12 2.70 23.23
N LYS A 9 -43.89 2.90 23.74
CA LYS A 9 -42.87 3.67 23.03
C LYS A 9 -42.54 2.86 21.77
N THR A 10 -43.12 3.27 20.66
CA THR A 10 -42.69 2.83 19.33
C THR A 10 -41.23 3.27 19.17
N ALA A 11 -40.30 2.35 19.45
CA ALA A 11 -38.91 2.54 19.13
C ALA A 11 -38.80 2.62 17.60
N ARG A 12 -38.75 3.85 17.08
CA ARG A 12 -38.38 4.13 15.70
C ARG A 12 -37.03 3.45 15.49
N PRO A 13 -36.84 2.59 14.46
CA PRO A 13 -35.52 2.05 14.18
C PRO A 13 -34.56 3.22 14.00
N PRO A 14 -33.29 3.14 14.48
CA PRO A 14 -32.34 4.21 14.23
C PRO A 14 -32.27 4.40 12.72
N SER A 15 -32.67 5.58 12.25
CA SER A 15 -32.58 5.90 10.83
C SER A 15 -31.12 5.82 10.46
N SER A 16 -30.75 4.82 9.67
CA SER A 16 -29.45 4.68 9.03
C SER A 16 -29.32 5.71 7.90
N ALA A 17 -29.52 6.99 8.21
CA ALA A 17 -29.07 8.05 7.33
C ALA A 17 -27.53 7.97 7.34
N PRO A 18 -26.86 7.94 6.17
CA PRO A 18 -25.42 8.09 6.13
C PRO A 18 -25.08 9.35 6.90
N ARG A 19 -24.20 9.25 7.91
CA ARG A 19 -23.72 10.44 8.63
C ARG A 19 -23.12 11.33 7.54
N ALA A 20 -23.45 12.61 7.48
CA ALA A 20 -23.01 13.52 6.41
C ALA A 20 -21.48 13.47 6.13
N ARG A 21 -20.70 13.00 7.12
CA ARG A 21 -19.27 12.68 7.06
C ARG A 21 -18.86 11.61 6.03
N ASP A 22 -19.76 10.69 5.67
CA ASP A 22 -19.47 9.59 4.73
C ASP A 22 -19.55 10.03 3.26
N ARG A 23 -20.38 11.05 2.96
CA ARG A 23 -20.58 11.52 1.58
C ARG A 23 -19.36 12.23 1.01
N ASP A 24 -18.56 12.86 1.86
CA ASP A 24 -17.36 13.60 1.46
C ASP A 24 -16.09 12.76 1.62
N ALA A 25 -16.21 11.51 2.09
CA ALA A 25 -15.06 10.64 2.36
C ALA A 25 -14.26 10.32 1.08
N TRP A 26 -14.93 10.22 -0.07
CA TRP A 26 -14.25 9.98 -1.34
C TRP A 26 -13.46 11.22 -1.79
N VAL A 27 -13.94 12.44 -1.51
CA VAL A 27 -13.22 13.69 -1.81
C VAL A 27 -11.92 13.70 -1.02
N TRP A 28 -11.98 13.46 0.28
CA TRP A 28 -10.79 13.43 1.12
C TRP A 28 -9.84 12.28 0.78
N ALA A 29 -10.35 11.13 0.34
CA ALA A 29 -9.51 10.05 -0.19
C ALA A 29 -8.73 10.51 -1.42
N ILE A 30 -9.40 11.17 -2.38
CA ILE A 30 -8.76 11.71 -3.58
C ILE A 30 -7.73 12.78 -3.22
N VAL A 31 -8.07 13.72 -2.32
CA VAL A 31 -7.12 14.75 -1.87
C VAL A 31 -5.90 14.11 -1.22
N LEU A 32 -6.07 13.08 -0.38
CA LEU A 32 -4.97 12.33 0.22
C LEU A 32 -4.09 11.69 -0.86
N CYS A 33 -4.70 11.00 -1.84
CA CYS A 33 -3.96 10.41 -2.96
C CYS A 33 -3.16 11.48 -3.73
N ILE A 34 -3.79 12.58 -4.13
CA ILE A 34 -3.15 13.66 -4.91
C ILE A 34 -1.98 14.26 -4.14
N VAL A 35 -2.18 14.61 -2.87
CA VAL A 35 -1.13 15.20 -2.03
C VAL A 35 0.04 14.23 -1.87
N THR A 36 -0.23 12.95 -1.67
CA THR A 36 0.81 11.91 -1.57
C THR A 36 1.58 11.79 -2.89
N VAL A 37 0.89 11.75 -4.03
CA VAL A 37 1.54 11.69 -5.35
C VAL A 37 2.42 12.92 -5.57
N ILE A 38 1.95 14.13 -5.24
CA ILE A 38 2.75 15.35 -5.38
C ILE A 38 4.01 15.28 -4.50
N ALA A 39 3.89 14.82 -3.25
CA ALA A 39 5.01 14.70 -2.32
C ALA A 39 6.10 13.74 -2.83
N TYR A 40 5.73 12.64 -3.48
CA TYR A 40 6.66 11.62 -3.96
C TYR A 40 6.97 11.70 -5.46
N ALA A 41 6.34 12.58 -6.23
CA ALA A 41 6.58 12.72 -7.67
C ALA A 41 8.07 12.88 -8.02
N PRO A 42 8.89 13.65 -7.27
CA PRO A 42 10.33 13.74 -7.54
C PRO A 42 11.07 12.40 -7.45
N SER A 43 10.60 11.47 -6.62
CA SER A 43 11.23 10.16 -6.41
C SER A 43 11.03 9.18 -7.58
N LEU A 44 10.04 9.42 -8.44
CA LEU A 44 9.73 8.56 -9.58
C LEU A 44 10.79 8.65 -10.69
N GLY A 45 11.60 9.72 -10.68
CA GLY A 45 12.75 9.87 -11.57
C GLY A 45 13.95 9.01 -11.13
N GLY A 46 15.01 9.04 -11.94
CA GLY A 46 16.27 8.35 -11.65
C GLY A 46 16.25 6.83 -11.89
N GLY A 47 17.41 6.21 -11.75
CA GLY A 47 17.62 4.78 -11.99
C GLY A 47 17.45 3.90 -10.75
N PHE A 48 17.98 2.68 -10.87
CA PHE A 48 18.22 1.75 -9.76
C PHE A 48 19.38 2.29 -8.90
N ILE A 49 19.23 2.25 -7.58
CA ILE A 49 20.22 2.77 -6.62
C ILE A 49 20.52 1.75 -5.52
N TRP A 50 21.69 1.88 -4.87
CA TRP A 50 22.12 1.03 -3.76
C TRP A 50 21.98 -0.47 -4.09
N ASP A 51 21.15 -1.20 -3.36
CA ASP A 51 20.97 -2.65 -3.52
C ASP A 51 19.99 -3.03 -4.64
N ASP A 52 19.32 -2.06 -5.27
CA ASP A 52 18.35 -2.34 -6.35
C ASP A 52 18.92 -3.21 -7.49
N PRO A 53 20.19 -3.04 -7.92
CA PRO A 53 20.79 -3.91 -8.91
C PRO A 53 20.80 -5.37 -8.47
N ASP A 54 21.10 -5.68 -7.21
CA ASP A 54 21.17 -7.07 -6.73
C ASP A 54 19.79 -7.69 -6.57
N TYR A 55 18.79 -6.88 -6.21
CA TYR A 55 17.42 -7.35 -6.04
C TYR A 55 16.68 -7.52 -7.38
N VAL A 56 16.96 -6.66 -8.37
CA VAL A 56 16.19 -6.59 -9.63
C VAL A 56 17.05 -6.79 -10.87
N VAL A 57 18.10 -5.98 -11.06
CA VAL A 57 18.84 -5.90 -12.34
C VAL A 57 19.70 -7.12 -12.62
N ASN A 58 20.37 -7.64 -11.60
CA ASN A 58 21.33 -8.75 -11.66
C ASN A 58 20.74 -10.05 -11.12
N ASN A 59 19.49 -10.02 -10.64
CA ASN A 59 18.86 -11.18 -10.05
C ASN A 59 18.42 -12.19 -11.14
N PRO A 60 19.02 -13.39 -11.19
CA PRO A 60 18.64 -14.40 -12.18
C PRO A 60 17.28 -15.03 -11.88
N ASN A 61 16.80 -14.96 -10.64
CA ASN A 61 15.53 -15.58 -10.28
C ASN A 61 14.31 -14.86 -10.89
N LEU A 62 14.47 -13.64 -11.39
CA LEU A 62 13.36 -12.88 -12.00
C LEU A 62 13.09 -13.30 -13.46
N ARG A 63 13.93 -14.13 -14.07
CA ARG A 63 13.97 -14.30 -15.53
C ARG A 63 13.04 -15.36 -16.08
N ASP A 64 12.70 -16.37 -15.28
CA ASP A 64 11.90 -17.51 -15.71
C ASP A 64 11.12 -18.13 -14.53
N LEU A 65 10.30 -19.14 -14.83
CA LEU A 65 9.48 -19.84 -13.82
C LEU A 65 10.33 -20.67 -12.84
N GLY A 66 11.52 -21.15 -13.25
CA GLY A 66 12.43 -21.85 -12.35
C GLY A 66 13.00 -20.91 -11.29
N GLY A 67 13.29 -19.67 -11.67
CA GLY A 67 13.63 -18.59 -10.76
C GLY A 67 12.51 -18.27 -9.76
N LEU A 68 11.25 -18.26 -10.20
CA LEU A 68 10.10 -18.10 -9.29
C LEU A 68 10.02 -19.23 -8.26
N TRP A 69 10.28 -20.47 -8.68
CA TRP A 69 10.34 -21.60 -7.74
C TRP A 69 11.50 -21.44 -6.74
N SER A 70 12.67 -21.02 -7.22
CA SER A 70 13.87 -20.78 -6.40
C SER A 70 13.65 -19.72 -5.31
N ILE A 71 12.93 -18.63 -5.62
CA ILE A 71 12.56 -17.56 -4.67
C ILE A 71 11.92 -18.12 -3.39
N TRP A 72 11.07 -19.14 -3.52
CA TRP A 72 10.31 -19.72 -2.40
C TRP A 72 10.99 -20.92 -1.73
N THR A 73 11.91 -21.59 -2.43
CA THR A 73 12.46 -22.88 -1.98
C THR A 73 13.95 -22.85 -1.64
N ASN A 74 14.70 -21.84 -2.11
CA ASN A 74 16.12 -21.70 -1.84
C ASN A 74 16.42 -20.38 -1.11
N ILE A 75 16.67 -20.47 0.19
CA ILE A 75 16.95 -19.32 1.06
C ILE A 75 18.23 -18.55 0.70
N PHE A 76 19.16 -19.17 -0.04
CA PHE A 76 20.43 -18.57 -0.45
C PHE A 76 20.39 -17.99 -1.88
N SER A 77 19.25 -18.09 -2.55
CA SER A 77 19.11 -17.61 -3.94
C SER A 77 18.93 -16.10 -4.06
N LEU A 78 18.71 -15.40 -2.94
CA LEU A 78 18.35 -13.99 -2.87
C LEU A 78 19.31 -13.23 -1.95
N PRO A 79 19.54 -11.92 -2.16
CA PRO A 79 20.36 -11.11 -1.26
C PRO A 79 19.86 -11.17 0.19
N GLN A 80 18.54 -11.15 0.35
CA GLN A 80 17.86 -11.37 1.62
C GLN A 80 16.54 -12.10 1.34
N TRP A 81 16.20 -13.07 2.20
CA TRP A 81 15.08 -13.96 1.95
C TRP A 81 13.72 -13.29 2.21
N TYR A 82 13.20 -12.61 1.18
CA TYR A 82 11.88 -12.00 1.13
C TYR A 82 11.09 -12.54 -0.08
N PRO A 83 10.49 -13.75 0.00
CA PRO A 83 9.90 -14.41 -1.17
C PRO A 83 8.79 -13.61 -1.84
N LEU A 84 7.92 -12.98 -1.04
CA LEU A 84 6.82 -12.19 -1.56
C LEU A 84 7.31 -10.92 -2.28
N VAL A 85 8.34 -10.24 -1.75
CA VAL A 85 8.96 -9.07 -2.40
C VAL A 85 9.48 -9.47 -3.79
N HIS A 86 10.28 -10.53 -3.86
CA HIS A 86 10.85 -10.98 -5.13
C HIS A 86 9.81 -11.55 -6.09
N THR A 87 8.71 -12.11 -5.57
CA THR A 87 7.55 -12.48 -6.40
C THR A 87 6.93 -11.24 -7.06
N THR A 88 6.80 -10.12 -6.33
CA THR A 88 6.30 -8.87 -6.95
C THR A 88 7.24 -8.35 -8.03
N TYR A 89 8.56 -8.37 -7.80
CA TYR A 89 9.53 -8.02 -8.84
C TYR A 89 9.52 -8.96 -10.03
N TRP A 90 9.29 -10.26 -9.81
CA TRP A 90 9.16 -11.24 -10.89
C TRP A 90 7.98 -10.88 -11.78
N ILE A 91 6.82 -10.61 -11.19
CA ILE A 91 5.61 -10.20 -11.92
C ILE A 91 5.87 -8.89 -12.68
N GLU A 92 6.39 -7.87 -11.99
CA GLU A 92 6.70 -6.56 -12.58
C GLU A 92 7.66 -6.70 -13.76
N PHE A 93 8.73 -7.49 -13.62
CA PHE A 93 9.70 -7.72 -14.67
C PHE A 93 9.07 -8.30 -15.95
N HIS A 94 8.24 -9.35 -15.81
CA HIS A 94 7.60 -9.98 -16.97
C HIS A 94 6.51 -9.09 -17.59
N VAL A 95 5.75 -8.37 -16.77
CA VAL A 95 4.75 -7.41 -17.26
C VAL A 95 5.42 -6.28 -18.04
N TYR A 96 6.48 -5.68 -17.48
CA TYR A 96 7.21 -4.60 -18.13
C TYR A 96 7.95 -5.08 -19.38
N ARG A 97 8.52 -6.27 -19.36
CA ARG A 97 9.15 -6.89 -20.53
C ARG A 97 8.12 -7.11 -21.65
N ALA A 98 6.96 -7.68 -21.34
CA ALA A 98 5.89 -7.91 -22.31
C ALA A 98 5.35 -6.60 -22.89
N ALA A 99 5.31 -5.53 -22.08
CA ALA A 99 4.90 -4.20 -22.50
C ALA A 99 6.00 -3.40 -23.23
N GLY A 100 7.22 -3.94 -23.37
CA GLY A 100 8.36 -3.21 -23.95
C GLY A 100 8.83 -2.01 -23.11
N LEU A 101 8.54 -2.00 -21.82
CA LEU A 101 8.88 -0.92 -20.89
C LEU A 101 10.25 -1.14 -20.26
N GLY A 102 11.02 -0.06 -20.18
CA GLY A 102 12.39 -0.07 -19.65
C GLY A 102 13.44 -0.30 -20.72
N ASP A 103 14.70 -0.06 -20.36
CA ASP A 103 15.86 -0.28 -21.23
C ASP A 103 16.96 -1.00 -20.44
N PRO A 104 17.15 -2.33 -20.62
CA PRO A 104 16.38 -3.22 -21.51
C PRO A 104 14.94 -3.51 -21.01
N PRO A 105 14.04 -4.06 -21.87
CA PRO A 105 12.67 -4.39 -21.49
C PRO A 105 12.57 -5.27 -20.24
N GLY A 106 11.72 -4.85 -19.32
CA GLY A 106 11.59 -5.44 -17.98
C GLY A 106 12.26 -4.61 -16.89
N LEU A 107 13.25 -3.78 -17.23
CA LEU A 107 13.98 -2.92 -16.29
C LEU A 107 13.51 -1.47 -16.41
N TRP A 108 12.35 -1.18 -15.83
CA TRP A 108 11.74 0.14 -15.81
C TRP A 108 11.68 0.71 -14.37
N PRO A 109 12.73 1.42 -13.90
CA PRO A 109 12.84 1.89 -12.52
C PRO A 109 11.60 2.63 -12.00
N MET A 110 11.02 3.49 -12.85
CA MET A 110 9.82 4.26 -12.50
C MET A 110 8.64 3.33 -12.15
N GLY A 111 8.46 2.23 -12.86
CA GLY A 111 7.39 1.26 -12.59
C GLY A 111 7.52 0.62 -11.21
N TYR A 112 8.73 0.17 -10.86
CA TYR A 112 8.99 -0.44 -9.57
C TYR A 112 8.75 0.52 -8.39
N LYS A 113 9.15 1.80 -8.53
CA LYS A 113 8.89 2.86 -7.55
C LYS A 113 7.42 3.22 -7.46
N LEU A 114 6.71 3.23 -8.59
CA LEU A 114 5.27 3.51 -8.63
C LEU A 114 4.49 2.50 -7.80
N VAL A 115 4.86 1.22 -7.83
CA VAL A 115 4.18 0.21 -7.02
C VAL A 115 4.44 0.41 -5.51
N ASN A 116 5.64 0.83 -5.09
CA ASN A 116 5.86 1.25 -3.69
C ASN A 116 4.93 2.41 -3.30
N LEU A 117 4.82 3.43 -4.16
CA LEU A 117 3.94 4.57 -3.93
C LEU A 117 2.47 4.17 -3.84
N VAL A 118 2.01 3.26 -4.70
CA VAL A 118 0.63 2.71 -4.65
C VAL A 118 0.39 1.96 -3.34
N LEU A 119 1.33 1.13 -2.90
CA LEU A 119 1.25 0.43 -1.61
C LEU A 119 1.19 1.43 -0.44
N HIS A 120 1.99 2.50 -0.48
CA HIS A 120 1.98 3.54 0.55
C HIS A 120 0.66 4.31 0.59
N ILE A 121 0.13 4.72 -0.56
CA ILE A 121 -1.19 5.38 -0.66
C ILE A 121 -2.28 4.48 -0.10
N ALA A 122 -2.29 3.20 -0.49
CA ALA A 122 -3.25 2.23 0.02
C ALA A 122 -3.13 2.08 1.55
N THR A 123 -1.90 1.99 2.07
CA THR A 123 -1.62 1.92 3.50
C THR A 123 -2.13 3.16 4.24
N ALA A 124 -1.92 4.37 3.71
CA ALA A 124 -2.40 5.61 4.31
C ALA A 124 -3.94 5.71 4.31
N LEU A 125 -4.59 5.30 3.22
CA LEU A 125 -6.06 5.23 3.15
C LEU A 125 -6.62 4.23 4.19
N MET A 126 -5.96 3.08 4.33
CA MET A 126 -6.36 2.06 5.29
C MET A 126 -6.13 2.52 6.73
N LEU A 127 -5.02 3.20 7.01
CA LEU A 127 -4.77 3.85 8.29
C LEU A 127 -5.88 4.86 8.62
N TRP A 128 -6.27 5.71 7.67
CA TRP A 128 -7.36 6.65 7.87
C TRP A 128 -8.67 5.94 8.24
N ARG A 129 -9.01 4.86 7.52
CA ARG A 129 -10.21 4.05 7.82
C ARG A 129 -10.13 3.37 9.17
N LEU A 130 -8.97 2.85 9.55
CA LEU A 130 -8.74 2.22 10.84
C LEU A 130 -8.92 3.22 11.98
N LEU A 131 -8.30 4.39 11.88
CA LEU A 131 -8.43 5.46 12.88
C LEU A 131 -9.87 5.97 12.99
N CYS A 132 -10.61 6.03 11.88
CA CYS A 132 -12.05 6.33 11.91
C CYS A 132 -12.85 5.26 12.66
N ARG A 133 -12.55 3.97 12.45
CA ARG A 133 -13.23 2.86 13.17
C ARG A 133 -12.93 2.86 14.66
N LEU A 134 -11.70 3.21 15.04
CA LEU A 134 -11.27 3.35 16.43
C LEU A 134 -11.74 4.67 17.07
N ALA A 135 -12.49 5.50 16.35
CA ALA A 135 -12.98 6.81 16.78
C ALA A 135 -11.87 7.76 17.28
N VAL A 136 -10.67 7.65 16.71
CA VAL A 136 -9.52 8.51 17.07
C VAL A 136 -9.77 9.95 16.59
N PRO A 137 -9.72 10.95 17.49
CA PRO A 137 -9.79 12.36 17.09
C PRO A 137 -8.64 12.71 16.14
N GLY A 138 -8.94 13.43 15.05
CA GLY A 138 -7.92 13.83 14.08
C GLY A 138 -7.46 12.73 13.10
N ALA A 139 -8.21 11.63 12.97
CA ALA A 139 -7.89 10.51 12.05
C ALA A 139 -7.44 10.94 10.63
N LEU A 140 -8.11 11.93 10.04
CA LEU A 140 -7.76 12.45 8.71
C LEU A 140 -6.40 13.16 8.72
N LEU A 141 -6.16 14.03 9.70
CA LEU A 141 -4.89 14.73 9.84
C LEU A 141 -3.74 13.74 10.08
N ALA A 142 -3.95 12.75 10.94
CA ALA A 142 -2.96 11.70 11.19
C ALA A 142 -2.61 10.93 9.91
N ALA A 143 -3.60 10.62 9.06
CA ALA A 143 -3.36 9.97 7.78
C ALA A 143 -2.60 10.85 6.78
N PHE A 144 -2.90 12.16 6.72
CA PHE A 144 -2.12 13.10 5.91
C PHE A 144 -0.68 13.21 6.39
N VAL A 145 -0.47 13.36 7.70
CA VAL A 145 0.86 13.39 8.30
C VAL A 145 1.62 12.13 7.95
N PHE A 146 1.04 10.95 8.18
CA PHE A 146 1.63 9.67 7.79
C PHE A 146 1.98 9.61 6.29
N ALA A 147 1.05 10.03 5.42
CA ALA A 147 1.25 9.95 3.99
C ALA A 147 2.46 10.76 3.51
N VAL A 148 2.66 11.98 4.02
CA VAL A 148 3.73 12.89 3.56
C VAL A 148 4.95 12.96 4.48
N HIS A 149 4.98 12.17 5.56
CA HIS A 149 6.06 12.27 6.54
C HIS A 149 7.41 11.84 5.92
N PRO A 150 8.49 12.64 6.05
CA PRO A 150 9.79 12.34 5.45
C PRO A 150 10.40 10.99 5.87
N VAL A 151 10.02 10.46 7.04
CA VAL A 151 10.47 9.14 7.51
C VAL A 151 10.10 8.00 6.55
N HIS A 152 9.06 8.17 5.72
CA HIS A 152 8.63 7.16 4.77
C HIS A 152 9.33 7.27 3.41
N VAL A 153 10.18 8.28 3.20
CA VAL A 153 10.85 8.49 1.91
C VAL A 153 11.67 7.28 1.49
N GLU A 154 12.43 6.66 2.41
CA GLU A 154 13.16 5.44 2.09
C GLU A 154 12.21 4.31 1.67
N SER A 155 11.13 4.11 2.42
CA SER A 155 10.13 3.08 2.13
C SER A 155 9.43 3.24 0.78
N VAL A 156 9.25 4.48 0.32
CA VAL A 156 8.51 4.79 -0.91
C VAL A 156 9.43 4.93 -2.11
N ALA A 157 10.53 5.67 -1.98
CA ALA A 157 11.40 6.06 -3.10
C ALA A 157 12.41 4.98 -3.49
N TRP A 158 12.84 4.14 -2.56
CA TRP A 158 13.85 3.10 -2.81
C TRP A 158 13.17 1.78 -3.18
N ILE A 159 13.47 1.22 -4.36
CA ILE A 159 12.77 0.04 -4.90
C ILE A 159 12.89 -1.14 -3.91
N THR A 160 14.09 -1.40 -3.41
CA THR A 160 14.39 -2.52 -2.48
C THR A 160 13.69 -2.41 -1.11
N GLU A 161 13.14 -1.23 -0.77
CA GLU A 161 12.28 -1.07 0.40
C GLU A 161 10.85 -1.56 0.21
N ARG A 162 10.55 -2.23 -0.91
CA ARG A 162 9.30 -2.97 -1.12
C ARG A 162 8.93 -3.88 0.06
N LYS A 163 9.92 -4.42 0.76
CA LYS A 163 9.75 -5.20 2.01
C LYS A 163 8.95 -4.43 3.07
N ASN A 164 9.24 -3.15 3.26
CA ASN A 164 8.57 -2.29 4.24
C ASN A 164 7.20 -1.81 3.72
N ALA A 165 7.10 -1.53 2.42
CA ALA A 165 5.82 -1.16 1.80
C ALA A 165 4.78 -2.29 1.87
N LEU A 166 5.18 -3.53 1.55
CA LEU A 166 4.29 -4.70 1.62
C LEU A 166 3.92 -5.05 3.06
N SER A 167 4.88 -5.03 3.99
CA SER A 167 4.59 -5.34 5.39
C SER A 167 3.63 -4.32 5.99
N GLY A 168 3.83 -3.02 5.75
CA GLY A 168 2.91 -1.96 6.17
C GLY A 168 1.50 -2.15 5.61
N PHE A 169 1.40 -2.45 4.30
CA PHE A 169 0.12 -2.72 3.64
C PHE A 169 -0.63 -3.91 4.28
N PHE A 170 0.02 -5.07 4.39
CA PHE A 170 -0.63 -6.26 4.94
C PHE A 170 -0.94 -6.14 6.43
N TYR A 171 -0.12 -5.40 7.19
CA TYR A 171 -0.40 -5.13 8.61
C TYR A 171 -1.65 -4.27 8.78
N MET A 172 -1.81 -3.20 7.99
CA MET A 172 -3.04 -2.42 7.98
C MET A 172 -4.24 -3.23 7.46
N ALA A 173 -4.03 -4.12 6.48
CA ALA A 173 -5.08 -4.99 5.95
C ALA A 173 -5.61 -5.93 7.04
N ALA A 174 -4.71 -6.55 7.79
CA ALA A 174 -5.06 -7.42 8.90
C ALA A 174 -5.88 -6.67 9.97
N PHE A 175 -5.46 -5.46 10.37
CA PHE A 175 -6.22 -4.66 11.34
C PHE A 175 -7.60 -4.24 10.86
N LEU A 176 -7.79 -4.03 9.56
CA LEU A 176 -9.11 -3.71 9.01
C LEU A 176 -9.99 -4.94 8.79
N ALA A 177 -9.41 -6.13 8.70
CA ALA A 177 -10.14 -7.38 8.55
C ALA A 177 -10.58 -7.97 9.90
N TYR A 178 -9.85 -7.66 10.98
CA TYR A 178 -10.20 -8.01 12.36
C TYR A 178 -11.33 -7.13 12.91
#